data_AF-A0A5D6WI03-F1
#
_entry.id   AF-A0A5D6WI03-F1
#
_cell.length_a   1.000
_cell.length_b   1.000
_cell.length_c   1.000
_cell.angle_alpha   90.00
_cell.angle_beta   90.00
_cell.angle_gamma   90.00
#
_symmetry.space_group_name_H-M   'P 1'
#
loop_
_entity.id
_entity.type
_entity.pdbx_description
1 polymer ?
#
loop_
_entity_poly.entity_id
_entity_poly.type
_entity_poly.pdbx_seq_one_letter_code
_entity_poly.pdbx_strand_id
1 'polypeptide(L)'
;MELNVRVRLDRPQTLYIGDCLKREEQGIKILSGKPSLADYWQQLLAERWAPDGLFVWVPLHIAPHGIDLNADFDLSGSDVLDISLALGDFGYDRMARLWAQLYASLAWDVAREILPCCSLLGKDYIDFSTIAGRRLFENGMKRRDREHGIKRRPPCSVREYVVLQKCGEA
;
A
#
# COMPACT_ATOMS: atom_id res chain seq x y z
N MET A 1 -5.10 -21.72 -6.45
CA MET A 1 -4.15 -21.02 -5.56
C MET A 1 -4.64 -19.59 -5.47
N GLU A 2 -4.84 -19.04 -4.27
CA GLU A 2 -5.33 -17.66 -4.12
C GLU A 2 -4.34 -16.67 -4.75
N LEU A 3 -4.85 -15.75 -5.56
CA LEU A 3 -4.06 -14.76 -6.29
C LEU A 3 -4.12 -13.37 -5.65
N ASN A 4 -4.93 -13.21 -4.60
CA ASN A 4 -5.19 -11.97 -3.89
C ASN A 4 -4.95 -12.13 -2.38
N VAL A 5 -4.86 -10.99 -1.70
CA VAL A 5 -4.87 -10.92 -0.23
C VAL A 5 -5.77 -9.77 0.20
N ARG A 6 -6.50 -9.96 1.29
CA ARG A 6 -7.25 -8.89 1.93
C ARG A 6 -6.35 -8.04 2.81
N VAL A 7 -6.54 -6.74 2.73
CA VAL A 7 -5.97 -5.77 3.66
C VAL A 7 -7.11 -5.09 4.40
N ARG A 8 -7.07 -5.14 5.73
CA ARG A 8 -8.05 -4.48 6.59
C ARG A 8 -7.54 -3.12 7.05
N LEU A 9 -8.34 -2.08 6.87
CA LEU A 9 -8.06 -0.71 7.30
C LEU A 9 -9.06 -0.29 8.38
N ASP A 10 -8.64 0.53 9.33
CA ASP A 10 -9.56 1.18 10.27
C ASP A 10 -10.19 2.44 9.66
N ARG A 11 -11.31 2.90 10.23
CA ARG A 11 -12.02 4.08 9.71
C ARG A 11 -11.14 5.33 9.60
N PRO A 12 -10.36 5.72 10.63
CA PRO A 12 -9.50 6.90 10.53
C PRO A 12 -8.51 6.82 9.37
N GLN A 13 -7.83 5.67 9.20
CA GLN A 13 -6.89 5.49 8.11
C GLN A 13 -7.57 5.58 6.75
N THR A 14 -8.70 4.93 6.60
CA THR A 14 -9.40 4.89 5.31
C THR A 14 -9.86 6.29 4.86
N LEU A 15 -10.40 7.10 5.78
CA LEU A 15 -10.77 8.48 5.47
C LEU A 15 -9.53 9.33 5.17
N TYR A 16 -8.47 9.16 5.97
CA TYR A 16 -7.24 9.93 5.82
C TYR A 16 -6.51 9.64 4.49
N ILE A 17 -6.53 8.39 4.01
CA ILE A 17 -6.05 8.03 2.67
C ILE A 17 -6.84 8.79 1.61
N GLY A 18 -8.17 8.79 1.70
CA GLY A 18 -9.04 9.51 0.77
C GLY A 18 -8.74 11.02 0.70
N ASP A 19 -8.48 11.64 1.85
CA ASP A 19 -8.10 13.06 1.91
C ASP A 19 -6.73 13.32 1.26
N CYS A 20 -5.75 12.43 1.44
CA CYS A 20 -4.43 12.57 0.83
C CYS A 20 -4.49 12.42 -0.69
N LEU A 21 -5.23 11.42 -1.19
CA LEU A 21 -5.44 11.20 -2.63
C LEU A 21 -6.12 12.41 -3.30
N LYS A 22 -7.13 13.01 -2.65
CA LYS A 22 -7.79 14.23 -3.16
C LYS A 22 -6.83 15.42 -3.26
N ARG A 23 -5.91 15.57 -2.31
CA ARG A 23 -4.92 16.67 -2.32
C ARG A 23 -3.87 16.46 -3.40
N GLU A 24 -3.44 15.21 -3.61
CA GLU A 24 -2.55 14.85 -4.69
C GLU A 24 -3.18 15.20 -6.05
N GLU A 25 -4.43 14.81 -6.28
CA GLU A 25 -5.18 15.15 -7.49
C GLU A 25 -5.30 16.66 -7.72
N GLN A 26 -5.52 17.46 -6.68
CA GLN A 26 -5.57 18.93 -6.79
C GLN A 26 -4.20 19.54 -7.11
N GLY A 27 -3.11 18.92 -6.62
CA GLY A 27 -1.74 19.36 -6.85
C GLY A 27 -1.23 19.05 -8.26
N ILE A 28 -1.66 17.91 -8.82
CA ILE A 28 -1.31 17.51 -10.17
C ILE A 28 -2.42 17.99 -11.11
N LYS A 29 -2.21 19.11 -11.82
CA LYS A 29 -3.13 19.63 -12.85
C LYS A 29 -3.28 18.67 -14.06
N ILE A 30 -3.76 17.45 -13.88
CA ILE A 30 -3.96 16.49 -14.96
C ILE A 30 -5.30 16.77 -15.64
N LEU A 31 -5.19 17.27 -16.87
CA LEU A 31 -6.19 17.14 -17.90
C LEU A 31 -6.27 15.66 -18.30
N SER A 32 -7.15 14.86 -17.72
CA SER A 32 -7.52 13.58 -18.36
C SER A 32 -8.86 13.08 -17.85
N GLY A 33 -9.78 12.76 -18.77
CA GLY A 33 -11.10 12.18 -18.49
C GLY A 33 -11.06 10.71 -18.06
N LYS A 34 -10.03 10.28 -17.34
CA LYS A 34 -9.98 8.97 -16.67
C LYS A 34 -10.46 9.14 -15.22
N PRO A 35 -11.23 8.19 -14.67
CA PRO A 35 -11.60 8.21 -13.25
C PRO A 35 -10.33 8.17 -12.40
N SER A 36 -10.23 9.05 -11.41
CA SER A 36 -9.07 9.14 -10.54
C SER A 36 -9.10 8.07 -9.45
N LEU A 37 -7.93 7.72 -8.91
CA LEU A 37 -7.84 6.83 -7.74
C LEU A 37 -8.59 7.43 -6.54
N ALA A 38 -8.63 8.75 -6.42
CA ALA A 38 -9.41 9.44 -5.40
C ALA A 38 -10.92 9.18 -5.55
N ASP A 39 -11.46 9.30 -6.77
CA ASP A 39 -12.87 9.01 -7.07
C ASP A 39 -13.20 7.54 -6.82
N TYR A 40 -12.36 6.63 -7.30
CA TYR A 40 -12.53 5.19 -7.08
C TYR A 40 -12.47 4.82 -5.59
N TRP A 41 -11.55 5.44 -4.83
CA TRP A 41 -11.50 5.26 -3.39
C TRP A 41 -12.83 5.67 -2.73
N GLN A 42 -13.40 6.81 -3.11
CA GLN A 42 -14.71 7.23 -2.58
C GLN A 42 -15.83 6.25 -2.95
N GLN A 43 -15.81 5.68 -4.15
CA GLN A 43 -16.75 4.64 -4.53
C GLN A 43 -16.62 3.40 -3.63
N LEU A 44 -15.40 2.93 -3.35
CA LEU A 44 -15.17 1.81 -2.42
C LEU A 44 -15.73 2.11 -1.02
N LEU A 45 -15.62 3.35 -0.53
CA LEU A 45 -16.23 3.76 0.73
C LEU A 45 -17.76 3.76 0.66
N ALA A 46 -18.34 4.27 -0.42
CA ALA A 46 -19.79 4.28 -0.57
C ALA A 46 -20.37 2.84 -0.56
N GLU A 47 -19.68 1.89 -1.18
CA GLU A 47 -20.17 0.52 -1.37
C GLU A 47 -19.86 -0.42 -0.20
N ARG A 48 -18.69 -0.29 0.45
CA ARG A 48 -18.14 -1.34 1.33
C ARG A 48 -17.78 -0.85 2.72
N TRP A 49 -18.17 0.36 3.08
CA TRP A 49 -17.89 0.91 4.40
C TRP A 49 -18.66 0.19 5.51
N ALA A 50 -17.90 -0.35 6.47
CA ALA A 50 -18.45 -1.11 7.59
C ALA A 50 -18.06 -0.50 8.95
N PRO A 51 -18.71 -0.92 10.06
CA PRO A 51 -18.35 -0.51 11.42
C PRO A 51 -16.90 -0.85 11.80
N ASP A 52 -16.38 -1.95 11.29
CA ASP A 52 -15.09 -2.52 11.61
C ASP A 52 -13.97 -2.07 10.65
N GLY A 53 -14.30 -1.20 9.69
CA GLY A 53 -13.37 -0.56 8.77
C GLY A 53 -13.69 -0.83 7.30
N LEU A 54 -12.64 -0.86 6.48
CA LEU A 54 -12.70 -1.23 5.07
C LEU A 54 -11.78 -2.42 4.82
N PHE A 55 -12.26 -3.41 4.07
CA PHE A 55 -11.42 -4.45 3.49
C PHE A 55 -11.21 -4.16 2.02
N VAL A 56 -9.95 -4.20 1.58
CA VAL A 56 -9.57 -4.10 0.18
C VAL A 56 -8.81 -5.35 -0.25
N TRP A 57 -9.08 -5.83 -1.45
CA TRP A 57 -8.36 -6.91 -2.10
C TRP A 57 -7.23 -6.33 -2.93
N VAL A 58 -6.00 -6.78 -2.66
CA VAL A 58 -4.81 -6.45 -3.45
C VAL A 58 -4.27 -7.74 -4.07
N PRO A 59 -3.55 -7.67 -5.20
CA PRO A 59 -2.87 -8.83 -5.74
C PRO A 59 -1.83 -9.34 -4.75
N LEU A 60 -1.70 -10.67 -4.67
CA LEU A 60 -0.71 -11.33 -3.83
C LEU A 60 0.71 -11.18 -4.40
N HIS A 61 0.81 -10.83 -5.70
CA HIS A 61 2.03 -10.56 -6.43
C HIS A 61 1.80 -9.54 -7.55
N ILE A 62 2.71 -8.58 -7.73
CA ILE A 62 2.69 -7.65 -8.87
C ILE A 62 3.64 -8.20 -9.94
N ALA A 63 3.10 -8.76 -11.02
CA ALA A 63 3.92 -9.08 -12.19
C ALA A 63 4.50 -7.78 -12.80
N PRO A 64 5.70 -7.81 -13.42
CA PRO A 64 6.25 -6.65 -14.08
C PRO A 64 5.36 -6.27 -15.27
N HIS A 65 4.53 -5.25 -15.05
CA HIS A 65 3.67 -4.55 -16.01
C HIS A 65 2.28 -5.16 -16.30
N GLY A 66 1.25 -4.34 -16.07
CA GLY A 66 -0.01 -4.37 -16.82
C GLY A 66 -1.06 -5.39 -16.38
N ILE A 67 -1.38 -5.48 -15.08
CA ILE A 67 -2.61 -6.17 -14.66
C ILE A 67 -3.74 -5.13 -14.65
N ASP A 68 -4.67 -5.25 -15.59
CA ASP A 68 -5.97 -4.58 -15.53
C ASP A 68 -6.69 -5.00 -14.23
N LEU A 69 -7.38 -4.05 -13.60
CA LEU A 69 -8.24 -4.33 -12.44
C LEU A 69 -9.30 -5.35 -12.86
N ASN A 70 -9.07 -6.62 -12.51
CA ASN A 70 -10.05 -7.69 -12.67
C ASN A 70 -11.03 -7.67 -11.48
N ALA A 71 -12.19 -8.31 -11.61
CA ALA A 71 -13.23 -8.37 -10.58
C ALA A 71 -12.77 -8.94 -9.21
N ASP A 72 -11.57 -9.55 -9.15
CA ASP A 72 -10.99 -10.18 -7.96
C ASP A 72 -10.06 -9.25 -7.14
N PHE A 73 -9.78 -8.04 -7.62
CA PHE A 73 -8.92 -7.06 -6.96
C PHE A 73 -9.60 -5.70 -6.90
N ASP A 74 -9.52 -5.04 -5.73
CA ASP A 74 -9.95 -3.66 -5.59
C ASP A 74 -8.83 -2.71 -5.98
N LEU A 75 -7.58 -3.04 -5.63
CA LEU A 75 -6.43 -2.18 -5.88
C LEU A 75 -5.37 -2.96 -6.65
N SER A 76 -4.82 -2.36 -7.70
CA SER A 76 -3.64 -2.85 -8.39
C SER A 76 -2.36 -2.56 -7.59
N GLY A 77 -1.24 -3.13 -8.03
CA GLY A 77 0.07 -2.77 -7.48
C GLY A 77 0.40 -1.29 -7.61
N SER A 78 -0.01 -0.67 -8.73
CA SER A 78 0.19 0.77 -8.96
C SER A 78 -0.64 1.59 -8.00
N ASP A 79 -1.91 1.23 -7.75
CA ASP A 79 -2.76 1.96 -6.79
C ASP A 79 -2.20 1.91 -5.37
N VAL A 80 -1.62 0.77 -4.96
CA VAL A 80 -0.94 0.64 -3.66
C VAL A 80 0.29 1.56 -3.59
N LEU A 81 1.05 1.70 -4.69
CA LEU A 81 2.17 2.63 -4.76
C LEU A 81 1.70 4.08 -4.73
N ASP A 82 0.68 4.44 -5.49
CA ASP A 82 0.12 5.79 -5.55
C ASP A 82 -0.44 6.22 -4.19
N ILE A 83 -1.13 5.33 -3.47
CA ILE A 83 -1.51 5.57 -2.06
C ILE A 83 -0.27 5.85 -1.19
N SER A 84 0.79 5.06 -1.35
CA SER A 84 2.03 5.29 -0.59
C SER A 84 2.66 6.65 -0.91
N LEU A 85 2.59 7.12 -2.15
CA LEU A 85 3.14 8.41 -2.58
C LEU A 85 2.30 9.57 -2.07
N ALA A 86 0.97 9.52 -2.24
CA ALA A 86 0.05 10.51 -1.71
C ALA A 86 0.20 10.69 -0.19
N LEU A 87 0.36 9.58 0.54
CA LEU A 87 0.64 9.60 1.97
C LEU A 87 2.01 10.15 2.33
N GLY A 88 3.00 10.00 1.46
CA GLY A 88 4.33 10.57 1.65
C GLY A 88 4.34 12.09 1.46
N ASP A 89 3.58 12.60 0.49
CA ASP A 89 3.54 14.02 0.18
C ASP A 89 2.57 14.81 1.08
N PHE A 90 1.44 14.23 1.47
CA PHE A 90 0.37 14.93 2.21
C PHE A 90 0.01 14.28 3.55
N GLY A 91 0.54 13.09 3.82
CA GLY A 91 0.15 12.23 4.92
C GLY A 91 1.18 12.13 6.05
N TYR A 92 1.10 11.02 6.80
CA TYR A 92 2.07 10.67 7.84
C TYR A 92 3.10 9.67 7.31
N ASP A 93 4.40 9.97 7.47
CA ASP A 93 5.53 9.13 7.03
C ASP A 93 5.40 7.65 7.43
N ARG A 94 4.89 7.37 8.63
CA ARG A 94 4.75 5.99 9.10
C ARG A 94 3.71 5.22 8.30
N MET A 95 2.62 5.88 7.91
CA MET A 95 1.59 5.25 7.10
C MET A 95 2.05 5.11 5.65
N ALA A 96 2.73 6.12 5.11
CA ALA A 96 3.39 6.02 3.81
C ALA A 96 4.36 4.83 3.76
N ARG A 97 5.22 4.67 4.78
CA ARG A 97 6.13 3.52 4.89
C ARG A 97 5.42 2.18 4.97
N LEU A 98 4.29 2.11 5.69
CA LEU A 98 3.50 0.88 5.80
C LEU A 98 2.93 0.46 4.44
N TRP A 99 2.41 1.41 3.66
CA TRP A 99 1.92 1.17 2.31
C TRP A 99 3.04 0.88 1.30
N ALA A 100 4.20 1.54 1.43
CA ALA A 100 5.40 1.20 0.66
C ALA A 100 5.89 -0.23 0.95
N GLN A 101 5.81 -0.68 2.21
CA GLN A 101 6.12 -2.05 2.59
C GLN A 101 5.10 -3.05 2.04
N LEU A 102 3.82 -2.68 1.99
CA LEU A 102 2.80 -3.47 1.30
C LEU A 102 3.19 -3.64 -0.17
N TYR A 103 3.40 -2.54 -0.90
CA TYR A 103 3.85 -2.57 -2.29
C TYR A 103 5.08 -3.47 -2.50
N ALA A 104 6.13 -3.28 -1.67
CA ALA A 104 7.34 -4.10 -1.74
C ALA A 104 7.06 -5.59 -1.49
N SER A 105 6.19 -5.91 -0.54
CA SER A 105 5.81 -7.29 -0.26
C SER A 105 5.11 -7.96 -1.45
N LEU A 106 4.30 -7.20 -2.20
CA LEU A 106 3.63 -7.68 -3.41
C LEU A 106 4.63 -7.81 -4.58
N ALA A 107 5.54 -6.85 -4.74
CA ALA A 107 6.53 -6.83 -5.81
C ALA A 107 7.61 -7.92 -5.66
N TRP A 108 7.89 -8.37 -4.43
CA TRP A 108 8.89 -9.41 -4.15
C TRP A 108 8.27 -10.79 -3.94
N ASP A 109 6.96 -10.96 -4.15
CA ASP A 109 6.21 -12.20 -3.85
C ASP A 109 6.26 -12.64 -2.38
N VAL A 110 6.66 -11.73 -1.48
CA VAL A 110 6.82 -12.01 -0.04
C VAL A 110 5.47 -11.99 0.69
N ALA A 111 4.46 -11.33 0.15
CA ALA A 111 3.11 -11.33 0.71
C ALA A 111 2.53 -12.76 0.85
N ARG A 112 2.86 -13.66 -0.09
CA ARG A 112 2.55 -15.11 -0.03
C ARG A 112 3.15 -15.81 1.17
N GLU A 113 4.26 -15.30 1.67
CA GLU A 113 4.98 -15.91 2.77
C GLU A 113 4.55 -15.33 4.13
N ILE A 114 4.05 -14.09 4.14
CA ILE A 114 3.51 -13.42 5.32
C ILE A 114 2.08 -13.91 5.63
N LEU A 115 1.25 -14.08 4.60
CA LEU A 115 -0.16 -14.47 4.78
C LEU A 115 -0.35 -15.80 5.53
N PRO A 116 0.39 -16.88 5.26
CA PRO A 116 0.30 -18.12 6.04
C PRO A 116 0.59 -17.91 7.54
N CYS A 117 1.53 -17.02 7.89
CA CYS A 117 1.78 -16.68 9.29
C CYS A 117 0.59 -15.94 9.92
N CYS A 118 -0.11 -15.09 9.16
CA CYS A 118 -1.35 -14.46 9.61
C CYS A 118 -2.48 -15.49 9.78
N SER A 119 -2.65 -16.40 8.82
CA SER A 119 -3.69 -17.44 8.85
C SER A 119 -3.54 -18.39 10.03
N LEU A 120 -2.31 -18.76 10.41
CA LEU A 120 -2.03 -19.55 11.62
C LEU A 120 -2.48 -18.85 12.92
N LEU A 121 -2.66 -17.52 12.88
CA LEU A 121 -3.17 -16.71 13.99
C LEU A 121 -4.67 -16.41 13.84
N GLY A 122 -5.38 -17.13 12.96
CA GLY A 122 -6.81 -16.95 12.69
C GLY A 122 -7.12 -15.70 11.86
N LYS A 123 -6.15 -15.17 11.10
CA LYS A 123 -6.33 -13.99 10.24
C LYS A 123 -5.97 -14.31 8.79
N ASP A 124 -6.98 -14.49 7.95
CA ASP A 124 -6.79 -14.65 6.50
C ASP A 124 -6.72 -13.29 5.76
N TYR A 125 -6.03 -12.33 6.39
CA TYR A 125 -5.87 -10.97 5.91
C TYR A 125 -4.68 -10.29 6.58
N ILE A 126 -4.14 -9.27 5.92
CA ILE A 126 -3.17 -8.34 6.49
C ILE A 126 -3.94 -7.26 7.25
N ASP A 127 -3.69 -7.17 8.55
CA ASP A 127 -4.42 -6.26 9.44
C ASP A 127 -3.68 -4.93 9.61
N PHE A 128 -4.04 -3.92 8.85
CA PHE A 128 -3.57 -2.55 9.04
C PHE A 128 -4.45 -1.76 10.01
N SER A 129 -5.59 -2.28 10.45
CA SER A 129 -6.51 -1.59 11.36
C SER A 129 -6.00 -1.54 12.81
N THR A 130 -5.21 -2.52 13.24
CA THR A 130 -4.72 -2.60 14.63
C THR A 130 -3.21 -2.40 14.75
N ILE A 131 -2.76 -1.88 15.90
CA ILE A 131 -1.32 -1.78 16.21
C ILE A 131 -0.65 -3.16 16.16
N ALA A 132 -1.33 -4.19 16.68
CA ALA A 132 -0.83 -5.56 16.68
C ALA A 132 -0.68 -6.11 15.25
N GLY A 133 -1.66 -5.88 14.39
CA GLY A 133 -1.62 -6.28 12.98
C GLY A 133 -0.50 -5.58 12.21
N ARG A 134 -0.38 -4.25 12.35
CA ARG A 134 0.70 -3.46 11.72
C ARG A 134 2.07 -3.97 12.15
N ARG A 135 2.28 -4.20 13.45
CA ARG A 135 3.54 -4.75 13.97
C ARG A 135 3.85 -6.15 13.45
N LEU A 136 2.84 -7.00 13.34
CA LEU A 136 3.00 -8.35 12.81
C LEU A 136 3.47 -8.32 11.36
N PHE A 137 2.84 -7.49 10.53
CA PHE A 137 3.23 -7.29 9.14
C PHE A 137 4.67 -6.72 9.04
N GLU A 138 4.98 -5.65 9.78
CA GLU A 138 6.33 -5.06 9.81
C GLU A 138 7.40 -6.08 10.24
N ASN A 139 7.11 -6.94 11.21
CA ASN A 139 8.03 -7.96 11.67
C ASN A 139 8.24 -9.06 10.62
N GLY A 140 7.18 -9.44 9.91
CA GLY A 140 7.25 -10.33 8.75
C GLY A 140 8.18 -9.76 7.69
N MET A 141 7.99 -8.50 7.30
CA MET A 141 8.85 -7.80 6.34
C MET A 141 10.31 -7.73 6.83
N LYS A 142 10.56 -7.31 8.09
CA LYS A 142 11.92 -7.26 8.66
C LYS A 142 12.62 -8.62 8.73
N ARG A 143 11.87 -9.70 8.87
CA ARG A 143 12.41 -11.06 8.85
C ARG A 143 12.83 -11.41 7.43
N ARG A 144 11.99 -11.10 6.44
CA ARG A 144 12.23 -11.38 5.02
C ARG A 144 13.37 -10.53 4.45
N ASP A 145 13.45 -9.25 4.81
CA ASP A 145 14.60 -8.39 4.48
C ASP A 145 15.93 -9.03 4.95
N ARG A 146 15.92 -9.63 6.14
CA ARG A 146 17.10 -10.32 6.69
C ARG A 146 17.40 -11.63 5.97
N GLU A 147 16.38 -12.44 5.70
CA GLU A 147 16.52 -13.73 5.00
C GLU A 147 17.00 -13.56 3.55
N HIS A 148 16.54 -12.51 2.86
CA HIS A 148 16.92 -12.22 1.46
C HIS A 148 18.12 -11.27 1.32
N GLY A 149 18.78 -10.90 2.43
CA GLY A 149 19.97 -10.06 2.40
C GLY A 149 19.75 -8.63 1.88
N ILE A 150 18.50 -8.14 1.91
CA ILE A 150 18.15 -6.79 1.48
C ILE A 150 18.69 -5.83 2.55
N LYS A 151 19.85 -5.22 2.27
CA LYS A 151 20.40 -4.16 3.13
C LYS A 151 19.37 -3.04 3.19
N ARG A 152 18.95 -2.67 4.42
CA ARG A 152 18.05 -1.54 4.67
C ARG A 152 18.52 -0.36 3.84
N ARG A 153 17.69 0.11 2.90
CA ARG A 153 17.93 1.41 2.27
C ARG A 153 17.90 2.46 3.39
N PRO A 154 18.81 3.44 3.37
CA PRO A 154 18.77 4.55 4.31
C PRO A 154 17.37 5.21 4.29
N PRO A 155 16.94 5.84 5.39
CA PRO A 155 15.63 6.46 5.50
C PRO A 155 15.59 7.75 4.68
N CYS A 156 15.73 7.64 3.38
CA CYS A 156 15.51 8.73 2.44
C CYS A 156 14.16 8.44 1.79
N SER A 157 13.23 9.37 1.90
CA SER A 157 12.06 9.42 1.03
C SER A 157 12.50 9.26 -0.43
N VAL A 158 11.64 8.68 -1.28
CA VAL A 158 11.94 8.53 -2.73
C VAL A 158 12.33 9.87 -3.35
N ARG A 159 11.73 10.96 -2.85
CA ARG A 159 12.05 12.34 -3.21
C ARG A 159 13.44 12.77 -2.74
N GLU A 160 13.86 12.45 -1.52
CA GLU A 160 15.23 12.70 -1.04
C GLU A 160 16.28 11.93 -1.84
N TYR A 161 15.98 10.71 -2.29
CA TYR A 161 16.89 9.95 -3.16
C TYR A 161 17.04 10.61 -4.55
N VAL A 162 15.92 11.08 -5.13
CA VAL A 162 15.93 11.81 -6.41
C VAL A 162 16.61 13.18 -6.27
N VAL A 163 16.42 13.89 -5.15
CA VAL A 163 17.10 15.16 -4.86
C VAL A 163 18.59 14.93 -4.65
N LEU A 164 19.01 13.90 -3.92
CA LEU A 164 20.42 13.55 -3.73
C LEU A 164 21.11 13.14 -5.03
N GLN A 165 20.41 12.45 -5.94
CA GLN A 165 20.94 12.18 -7.29
C GLN A 165 21.05 13.43 -8.15
N LYS A 166 20.15 14.42 -8.00
CA LYS A 166 20.23 15.69 -8.72
C LYS A 166 21.22 16.70 -8.12
N CYS A 167 21.53 16.56 -6.83
CA CYS A 167 22.47 17.43 -6.10
C CYS A 167 23.87 16.82 -5.93
N GLY A 168 24.11 15.61 -6.46
CA GLY A 168 25.37 14.89 -6.42
C GLY A 168 26.20 15.00 -7.71
N GLU A 169 26.29 16.20 -8.29
CA GLU A 169 27.41 16.59 -9.17
C GLU A 169 28.17 17.72 -8.49
N ALA A 170 29.18 17.36 -7.70
CA ALA A 170 30.38 18.15 -7.41
C ALA A 170 31.44 17.21 -6.79
#